data_AF-A0A927HRY5-F1
#
_entry.id   AF-A0A927HRY5-F1
#
_cell.length_a   1.000
_cell.length_b   1.000
_cell.length_c   1.000
_cell.angle_alpha   90.00
_cell.angle_beta   90.00
_cell.angle_gamma   90.00
#
_symmetry.space_group_name_H-M   'P 1'
#
loop_
_entity.id
_entity.type
_entity.pdbx_description
1 polymer ?
#
loop_
_entity_poly.entity_id
_entity_poly.type
_entity_poly.pdbx_seq_one_letter_code
_entity_poly.pdbx_strand_id
1 'polypeptide(L)'
;MWRVRIEDIDPPREVPGAADTILRQLDHYGLHWDGDVLWQSQRHEAYREALTWLGEQGLSYYCTCTRARIHAVGGIYDGHCRDLGLGAENAALRLRQTRPVLQFSDRLRGTLIANESRWRERILLSTVATGCSPTTSAVVVDDHFQGITEIVRGADLIEPTVRQISLYQHFGWQAPDYLHLPLALNGDGNKLSKQNHAPALPKAIRAPKSSGRSAF
;
A
#
# COMPACT_ATOMS: atom_id res chain seq x y z
N MET A 1 18.10 9.38 -1.27
CA MET A 1 18.03 8.00 -1.79
C MET A 1 16.60 7.77 -2.27
N TRP A 2 16.41 7.27 -3.48
CA TRP A 2 15.11 6.94 -4.06
C TRP A 2 15.05 5.44 -4.36
N ARG A 3 14.07 4.73 -3.81
CA ARG A 3 13.92 3.28 -3.94
C ARG A 3 12.77 2.93 -4.88
N VAL A 4 12.86 1.78 -5.53
CA VAL A 4 11.74 1.19 -6.29
C VAL A 4 11.33 -0.14 -5.68
N ARG A 5 10.03 -0.29 -5.50
CA ARG A 5 9.37 -1.53 -5.07
C ARG A 5 8.22 -1.84 -6.03
N ILE A 6 8.16 -3.09 -6.50
CA ILE A 6 7.03 -3.60 -7.28
C ILE A 6 6.04 -4.27 -6.32
N GLU A 7 4.81 -3.77 -6.29
CA GLU A 7 3.72 -4.27 -5.43
C GLU A 7 2.88 -5.35 -6.14
N ASP A 8 3.53 -6.45 -6.52
CA ASP A 8 2.98 -7.63 -7.20
C ASP A 8 2.34 -8.65 -6.23
N ILE A 9 1.59 -8.15 -5.24
CA ILE A 9 1.02 -8.95 -4.14
C ILE A 9 -0.38 -9.53 -4.42
N ASP A 10 -1.00 -9.17 -5.55
CA ASP A 10 -2.32 -9.64 -5.99
C ASP A 10 -2.24 -10.25 -7.40
N PRO A 11 -1.72 -11.50 -7.54
CA PRO A 11 -1.45 -12.12 -8.83
C PRO A 11 -2.64 -12.15 -9.80
N PRO A 12 -3.90 -12.39 -9.36
CA PRO A 12 -5.06 -12.33 -10.25
C PRO A 12 -5.29 -10.96 -10.92
N ARG A 13 -4.76 -9.87 -10.35
CA ARG A 13 -4.87 -8.51 -10.91
C ARG A 13 -3.60 -8.06 -11.62
N GLU A 14 -2.53 -8.84 -11.52
CA GLU A 14 -1.28 -8.53 -12.19
C GLU A 14 -1.42 -8.74 -13.70
N VAL A 15 -0.83 -7.82 -14.47
CA VAL A 15 -0.74 -7.94 -15.92
C VAL A 15 0.66 -8.41 -16.26
N PRO A 16 0.84 -9.60 -16.87
CA PRO A 16 2.16 -10.10 -17.24
C PRO A 16 2.98 -9.07 -18.04
N GLY A 17 4.23 -8.86 -17.64
CA GLY A 17 5.16 -7.89 -18.27
C GLY A 17 4.89 -6.42 -17.94
N ALA A 18 3.90 -6.11 -17.10
CA ALA A 18 3.67 -4.74 -16.65
C ALA A 18 4.81 -4.21 -15.77
N ALA A 19 5.32 -5.02 -14.84
CA ALA A 19 6.45 -4.65 -13.98
C ALA A 19 7.69 -4.31 -14.81
N ASP A 20 8.08 -5.17 -15.76
CA ASP A 20 9.19 -4.91 -16.67
C ASP A 20 9.00 -3.62 -17.49
N THR A 21 7.77 -3.38 -17.91
CA THR A 21 7.43 -2.17 -18.67
C THR A 21 7.58 -0.92 -17.81
N ILE A 22 7.10 -0.96 -16.56
CA ILE A 22 7.25 0.14 -15.59
C ILE A 22 8.73 0.43 -15.34
N LEU A 23 9.54 -0.59 -15.05
CA LEU A 23 10.98 -0.42 -14.79
C LEU A 23 11.72 0.16 -15.99
N ARG A 24 11.45 -0.35 -17.21
CA ARG A 24 12.01 0.23 -18.44
C ARG A 24 11.57 1.66 -18.70
N GLN A 25 10.32 2.00 -18.37
CA GLN A 25 9.83 3.37 -18.54
C GLN A 25 10.52 4.32 -17.55
N LEU A 26 10.65 3.95 -16.29
CA LEU A 26 11.38 4.75 -15.30
C LEU A 26 12.81 5.06 -15.78
N ASP A 27 13.55 4.03 -16.21
CA ASP A 27 14.90 4.19 -16.76
C ASP A 27 14.92 5.08 -18.00
N HIS A 28 13.99 4.88 -18.93
CA HIS A 28 13.87 5.69 -20.14
C HIS A 28 13.65 7.19 -19.86
N TYR A 29 12.84 7.51 -18.85
CA TYR A 29 12.58 8.89 -18.44
C TYR A 29 13.68 9.47 -17.52
N GLY A 30 14.81 8.77 -17.34
CA GLY A 30 15.94 9.22 -16.53
C GLY A 30 15.71 9.14 -15.02
N LEU A 31 14.72 8.35 -14.58
CA LEU A 31 14.39 8.13 -13.18
C LEU A 31 15.12 6.88 -12.68
N HIS A 32 16.38 7.04 -12.31
CA HIS A 32 17.23 5.95 -11.82
C HIS A 32 17.10 5.81 -10.29
N TRP A 33 16.85 4.59 -9.82
CA TRP A 33 16.71 4.26 -8.40
C TRP A 33 18.01 3.75 -7.78
N ASP A 34 18.07 3.87 -6.46
CA ASP A 34 19.19 3.43 -5.65
C ASP A 34 18.99 1.98 -5.17
N GLY A 35 20.00 1.14 -5.41
CA GLY A 35 20.04 -0.27 -5.02
C GLY A 35 19.04 -1.15 -5.77
N ASP A 36 18.77 -2.33 -5.22
CA ASP A 36 17.94 -3.33 -5.89
C ASP A 36 16.44 -3.02 -5.80
N VAL A 37 15.71 -3.44 -6.84
CA VAL A 37 14.24 -3.41 -6.83
C VAL A 37 13.72 -4.46 -5.84
N LEU A 38 12.84 -4.03 -4.93
CA LEU A 38 12.15 -4.96 -4.03
C LEU A 38 10.87 -5.48 -4.70
N TRP A 39 10.60 -6.77 -4.56
CA TRP A 39 9.40 -7.43 -5.12
C TRP A 39 8.56 -8.00 -3.98
N GLN A 40 7.28 -7.60 -3.88
CA GLN A 40 6.42 -8.02 -2.78
C GLN A 40 6.04 -9.50 -2.85
N SER A 41 5.99 -10.07 -4.06
CA SER A 41 5.86 -11.52 -4.27
C SER A 41 6.98 -12.35 -3.62
N GLN A 42 8.12 -11.74 -3.31
CA GLN A 42 9.26 -12.39 -2.66
C GLN A 42 9.32 -12.12 -1.14
N ARG A 43 8.30 -11.45 -0.58
CA ARG A 43 8.32 -10.93 0.80
C ARG A 43 7.26 -11.56 1.72
N HIS A 44 6.57 -12.59 1.24
CA HIS A 44 5.52 -13.29 2.00
C HIS A 44 5.97 -13.76 3.38
N GLU A 45 7.21 -14.23 3.53
CA GLU A 45 7.75 -14.64 4.82
C GLU A 45 7.88 -13.47 5.80
N ALA A 46 8.42 -12.34 5.38
CA ALA A 46 8.53 -11.15 6.22
C ALA A 46 7.15 -10.64 6.67
N TYR A 47 6.14 -10.70 5.79
CA TYR A 47 4.77 -10.37 6.17
C TYR A 47 4.23 -11.35 7.21
N ARG A 48 4.44 -12.65 7.01
CA ARG A 48 4.03 -13.69 7.97
C ARG A 48 4.66 -13.46 9.35
N GLU A 49 5.97 -13.19 9.40
CA GLU A 49 6.69 -12.90 10.64
C GLU A 49 6.11 -11.68 11.38
N ALA A 50 5.90 -10.58 10.67
CA ALA A 50 5.31 -9.37 11.25
C ALA A 50 3.88 -9.63 11.80
N LEU A 51 3.08 -10.42 11.10
CA LEU A 51 1.73 -10.77 11.54
C LEU A 51 1.73 -11.73 12.73
N THR A 52 2.64 -12.72 12.75
CA THR A 52 2.83 -13.61 13.89
C THR A 52 3.21 -12.80 15.14
N TRP A 53 4.15 -11.87 15.01
CA TRP A 53 4.53 -10.99 16.11
C TRP A 53 3.33 -10.21 16.67
N LEU A 54 2.49 -9.63 15.81
CA LEU A 54 1.26 -8.94 16.26
C LEU A 54 0.30 -9.88 17.02
N GLY A 55 0.22 -11.15 16.61
CA GLY A 55 -0.55 -12.18 17.30
C GLY A 55 0.00 -12.47 18.70
N GLU A 56 1.31 -12.68 18.81
CA GLU A 56 2.00 -12.95 20.08
C GLU A 56 1.88 -11.78 21.07
N GLN A 57 1.85 -10.55 20.58
CA GLN A 57 1.62 -9.35 21.40
C GLN A 57 0.14 -9.12 21.77
N GLY A 58 -0.79 -9.98 21.32
CA GLY A 58 -2.24 -9.78 21.54
C GLY A 58 -2.83 -8.59 20.76
N LEU A 59 -2.12 -8.08 19.76
CA LEU A 59 -2.47 -6.92 18.95
C LEU A 59 -3.25 -7.29 17.68
N SER A 60 -3.55 -8.58 17.48
CA SER A 60 -4.42 -9.04 16.40
C SER A 60 -5.39 -10.11 16.88
N TYR A 61 -6.44 -10.35 16.11
CA TYR A 61 -7.42 -11.41 16.38
C TYR A 61 -7.99 -11.98 15.07
N TYR A 62 -8.46 -13.21 15.15
CA TYR A 62 -9.09 -13.90 14.03
C TYR A 62 -10.58 -13.52 13.89
N CYS A 63 -11.03 -13.40 12.66
CA CYS A 63 -12.38 -12.98 12.31
C CYS A 63 -12.96 -13.85 11.21
N THR A 64 -14.07 -14.51 11.49
CA THR A 64 -14.81 -15.37 10.54
C THR A 64 -16.01 -14.66 9.90
N CYS A 65 -16.14 -13.34 10.07
CA CYS A 65 -17.25 -12.59 9.52
C CYS A 65 -17.20 -12.56 7.99
N THR A 66 -18.33 -12.92 7.37
CA THR A 66 -18.50 -12.83 5.92
C THR A 66 -18.64 -11.38 5.45
N ARG A 67 -18.35 -11.13 4.16
CA ARG A 67 -18.58 -9.81 3.53
C ARG A 67 -20.07 -9.42 3.60
N ALA A 68 -20.98 -10.39 3.47
CA ALA A 68 -22.41 -10.18 3.58
C ALA A 68 -22.81 -9.66 4.97
N ARG A 69 -22.25 -10.22 6.05
CA ARG A 69 -22.47 -9.71 7.42
C ARG A 69 -21.98 -8.28 7.57
N ILE A 70 -20.75 -8.00 7.11
CA ILE A 70 -20.16 -6.65 7.20
C ILE A 70 -21.02 -5.64 6.43
N HIS A 71 -21.55 -6.02 5.26
CA HIS A 71 -22.46 -5.17 4.50
C HIS A 71 -23.78 -4.91 5.26
N ALA A 72 -24.36 -5.93 5.89
CA ALA A 72 -25.61 -5.81 6.65
C ALA A 72 -25.51 -4.85 7.84
N VAL A 73 -24.33 -4.69 8.44
CA VAL A 73 -24.08 -3.74 9.55
C VAL A 73 -23.59 -2.36 9.08
N GLY A 74 -23.78 -2.03 7.79
CA GLY A 74 -23.44 -0.71 7.23
C GLY A 74 -22.09 -0.65 6.52
N GLY A 75 -21.49 -1.79 6.17
CA GLY A 75 -20.24 -1.88 5.39
C GLY A 75 -18.96 -1.62 6.19
N ILE A 76 -19.09 -1.33 7.49
CA ILE A 76 -17.97 -1.14 8.41
C ILE A 76 -18.00 -2.27 9.42
N TYR A 77 -16.83 -2.85 9.69
CA TYR A 77 -16.72 -3.91 10.68
C TYR A 77 -16.95 -3.38 12.09
N ASP A 78 -17.79 -4.07 12.85
CA ASP A 78 -18.32 -3.67 14.16
C ASP A 78 -17.55 -4.28 15.36
N GLY A 79 -16.43 -4.95 15.11
CA GLY A 79 -15.63 -5.58 16.17
C GLY A 79 -16.17 -6.92 16.66
N HIS A 80 -17.15 -7.53 15.97
CA HIS A 80 -17.87 -8.73 16.43
C HIS A 80 -17.00 -9.90 16.93
N CYS A 81 -15.86 -10.15 16.28
CA CYS A 81 -14.96 -11.27 16.59
C CYS A 81 -13.82 -10.89 17.54
N ARG A 82 -13.74 -9.61 17.95
CA ARG A 82 -12.60 -9.05 18.68
C ARG A 82 -12.23 -9.87 19.92
N ASP A 83 -13.22 -10.30 20.68
CA ASP A 83 -13.02 -10.95 21.97
C ASP A 83 -13.52 -12.41 22.00
N LEU A 84 -13.78 -13.00 20.82
CA LEU A 84 -14.32 -14.37 20.70
C LEU A 84 -13.25 -15.48 20.80
N GLY A 85 -11.96 -15.15 20.76
CA GLY A 85 -10.88 -16.15 20.86
C GLY A 85 -10.88 -17.17 19.71
N LEU A 86 -11.30 -16.78 18.51
CA LEU A 86 -11.37 -17.67 17.35
C LEU A 86 -9.98 -18.15 16.90
N GLY A 87 -9.93 -19.33 16.29
CA GLY A 87 -8.72 -19.86 15.63
C GLY A 87 -8.54 -19.34 14.20
N ALA A 88 -7.43 -19.75 13.57
CA ALA A 88 -7.07 -19.33 12.21
C ALA A 88 -7.91 -19.95 11.08
N GLU A 89 -8.68 -21.00 11.39
CA GLU A 89 -9.46 -21.75 10.41
C GLU A 89 -10.49 -20.87 9.70
N ASN A 90 -10.36 -20.74 8.37
CA ASN A 90 -11.23 -19.93 7.52
C ASN A 90 -11.43 -18.48 8.01
N ALA A 91 -10.42 -17.91 8.68
CA ALA A 91 -10.50 -16.60 9.28
C ALA A 91 -9.71 -15.53 8.51
N ALA A 92 -10.11 -14.29 8.68
CA ALA A 92 -9.28 -13.12 8.43
C ALA A 92 -8.50 -12.77 9.71
N LEU A 93 -7.31 -12.18 9.56
CA LEU A 93 -6.58 -11.57 10.67
C LEU A 93 -6.87 -10.06 10.68
N ARG A 94 -7.31 -9.54 11.81
CA ARG A 94 -7.60 -8.11 12.02
C ARG A 94 -6.69 -7.53 13.09
N LEU A 95 -6.35 -6.26 12.94
CA LEU A 95 -5.65 -5.53 13.99
C LEU A 95 -6.62 -5.25 15.14
N ARG A 96 -6.20 -5.56 16.37
CA ARG A 96 -6.80 -5.03 17.59
C ARG A 96 -6.39 -3.58 17.76
N GLN A 97 -7.14 -2.68 17.12
CA GLN A 97 -6.88 -1.25 17.20
C GLN A 97 -7.09 -0.73 18.62
N THR A 98 -6.00 -0.37 19.31
CA THR A 98 -6.02 0.18 20.67
C THR A 98 -5.70 1.67 20.72
N ARG A 99 -5.01 2.19 19.71
CA ARG A 99 -4.51 3.57 19.63
C ARG A 99 -4.74 4.13 18.22
N PRO A 100 -5.99 4.43 17.84
CA PRO A 100 -6.28 4.91 16.50
C PRO A 100 -5.67 6.29 16.27
N VAL A 101 -4.95 6.44 15.18
CA VAL A 101 -4.48 7.75 14.71
C VAL A 101 -5.65 8.45 14.03
N LEU A 102 -5.97 9.65 14.51
CA LEU A 102 -7.07 10.48 13.97
C LEU A 102 -6.57 11.73 13.26
N GLN A 103 -5.27 12.02 13.31
CA GLN A 103 -4.66 13.12 12.60
C GLN A 103 -3.20 12.83 12.29
N PHE A 104 -2.68 13.43 11.23
CA PHE A 104 -1.26 13.37 10.90
C PHE A 104 -0.80 14.66 10.22
N SER A 105 0.50 14.92 10.26
CA SER A 105 1.11 16.05 9.55
C SER A 105 1.48 15.63 8.14
N ASP A 106 1.02 16.38 7.15
CA ASP A 106 1.43 16.29 5.75
C ASP A 106 2.31 17.49 5.39
N ARG A 107 3.46 17.24 4.77
CA ARG A 107 4.45 18.29 4.47
C ARG A 107 3.97 19.34 3.47
N LEU A 108 3.00 18.99 2.61
CA LEU A 108 2.43 19.91 1.62
C LEU A 108 1.08 20.48 2.08
N ARG A 109 0.28 19.69 2.80
CA ARG A 109 -1.12 20.01 3.14
C ARG A 109 -1.33 20.45 4.58
N GLY A 110 -0.29 20.39 5.42
CA GLY A 110 -0.40 20.66 6.86
C GLY A 110 -1.07 19.53 7.62
N THR A 111 -1.67 19.84 8.77
CA THR A 111 -2.36 18.84 9.60
C THR A 111 -3.64 18.36 8.94
N LEU A 112 -3.74 17.06 8.67
CA LEU A 112 -4.92 16.40 8.15
C LEU A 112 -5.61 15.61 9.25
N ILE A 113 -6.93 15.76 9.36
CA ILE A 113 -7.77 15.11 10.37
C ILE A 113 -8.66 14.05 9.69
N ALA A 114 -8.63 12.84 10.22
CA ALA A 114 -9.43 11.71 9.77
C ALA A 114 -10.86 11.79 10.37
N ASN A 115 -11.87 11.54 9.54
CA ASN A 115 -13.29 11.51 9.94
C ASN A 115 -13.66 10.32 10.86
N GLU A 116 -13.67 10.51 12.19
CA GLU A 116 -13.84 9.49 13.23
C GLU A 116 -14.84 8.35 12.95
N SER A 117 -15.99 8.66 12.33
CA SER A 117 -17.06 7.68 12.04
C SER A 117 -16.65 6.54 11.10
N ARG A 118 -15.56 6.71 10.33
CA ARG A 118 -15.13 5.76 9.29
C ARG A 118 -13.88 4.95 9.64
N TRP A 119 -13.33 5.06 10.87
CA TRP A 119 -11.96 4.58 11.16
C TRP A 119 -11.81 3.49 12.20
N ARG A 120 -12.78 3.34 13.10
CA ARG A 120 -12.70 2.30 14.13
C ARG A 120 -12.79 0.92 13.44
N GLU A 121 -11.70 0.15 13.52
CA GLU A 121 -11.62 -1.29 13.18
C GLU A 121 -11.66 -1.73 11.70
N ARG A 122 -11.13 -0.91 10.77
CA ARG A 122 -11.04 -1.28 9.35
C ARG A 122 -9.73 -1.93 8.90
N ILE A 123 -8.76 -2.14 9.80
CA ILE A 123 -7.45 -2.69 9.41
C ILE A 123 -7.53 -4.20 9.35
N LEU A 124 -7.82 -4.69 8.15
CA LEU A 124 -7.59 -6.07 7.75
C LEU A 124 -6.08 -6.25 7.54
N LEU A 125 -5.47 -7.19 8.26
CA LEU A 125 -4.03 -7.45 8.23
C LEU A 125 -3.66 -8.61 7.31
N SER A 126 -4.55 -9.59 7.18
CA SER A 126 -4.41 -10.74 6.29
C SER A 126 -5.76 -11.43 6.09
N THR A 127 -5.91 -12.16 5.00
CA THR A 127 -6.95 -13.18 4.83
C THR A 127 -6.28 -14.54 4.77
N VAL A 128 -6.45 -15.37 5.81
CA VAL A 128 -5.84 -16.71 5.89
C VAL A 128 -6.29 -17.59 4.72
N ALA A 129 -7.55 -17.42 4.28
CA ALA A 129 -8.11 -18.14 3.13
C ALA A 129 -7.39 -17.91 1.80
N THR A 130 -6.69 -16.78 1.61
CA THR A 130 -5.93 -16.50 0.38
C THR A 130 -4.42 -16.41 0.60
N GLY A 131 -3.95 -16.45 1.85
CA GLY A 131 -2.56 -16.19 2.20
C GLY A 131 -2.03 -14.80 1.82
N CYS A 132 -2.87 -13.93 1.23
CA CYS A 132 -2.47 -12.62 0.76
C CYS A 132 -2.56 -11.60 1.91
N SER A 133 -1.47 -10.86 2.12
CA SER A 133 -1.48 -9.69 2.98
C SER A 133 -2.10 -8.52 2.20
N PRO A 134 -3.18 -7.88 2.68
CA PRO A 134 -3.69 -6.64 2.11
C PRO A 134 -2.58 -5.61 2.00
N THR A 135 -2.63 -4.79 0.95
CA THR A 135 -1.64 -3.76 0.62
C THR A 135 -1.25 -2.89 1.83
N THR A 136 -2.16 -2.65 2.78
CA THR A 136 -1.87 -1.84 3.98
C THR A 136 -0.81 -2.45 4.91
N SER A 137 -0.81 -3.75 5.17
CA SER A 137 0.20 -4.38 6.04
C SER A 137 1.53 -4.56 5.31
N ALA A 138 1.49 -5.00 4.05
CA ALA A 138 2.69 -5.18 3.22
C ALA A 138 3.48 -3.87 3.07
N VAL A 139 2.81 -2.76 2.76
CA VAL A 139 3.45 -1.44 2.61
C VAL A 139 4.18 -1.01 3.89
N VAL A 140 3.56 -1.14 5.06
CA VAL A 140 4.19 -0.73 6.33
C VAL A 140 5.42 -1.57 6.65
N VAL A 141 5.34 -2.89 6.44
CA VAL A 141 6.47 -3.81 6.68
C VAL A 141 7.63 -3.51 5.72
N ASP A 142 7.34 -3.29 4.43
CA ASP A 142 8.39 -3.03 3.45
C ASP A 142 8.98 -1.62 3.55
N ASP A 143 8.18 -0.61 3.86
CA ASP A 143 8.68 0.74 4.11
C ASP A 143 9.62 0.77 5.31
N HIS A 144 9.27 0.07 6.40
CA HIS A 144 10.15 -0.10 7.55
C HIS A 144 11.43 -0.86 7.17
N PHE A 145 11.31 -1.99 6.46
CA PHE A 145 12.44 -2.80 6.01
C PHE A 145 13.41 -2.02 5.11
N GLN A 146 12.89 -1.19 4.20
CA GLN A 146 13.70 -0.36 3.30
C GLN A 146 14.22 0.92 3.98
N GLY A 147 13.85 1.18 5.24
CA GLY A 147 14.25 2.38 5.97
C GLY A 147 13.71 3.67 5.34
N ILE A 148 12.50 3.62 4.79
CA ILE A 148 11.86 4.78 4.17
C ILE A 148 11.62 5.85 5.23
N THR A 149 12.09 7.07 4.95
CA THR A 149 11.98 8.21 5.87
C THR A 149 10.90 9.21 5.46
N GLU A 150 10.55 9.25 4.18
CA GLU A 150 9.51 10.13 3.64
C GLU A 150 8.74 9.44 2.51
N ILE A 151 7.41 9.49 2.57
CA ILE A 151 6.50 8.90 1.58
C ILE A 151 5.84 10.03 0.78
N VAL A 152 6.12 10.06 -0.51
CA VAL A 152 5.50 10.97 -1.48
C VAL A 152 4.54 10.20 -2.38
N ARG A 153 3.24 10.50 -2.35
CA ARG A 153 2.21 9.77 -3.12
C ARG A 153 0.99 10.62 -3.48
N GLY A 154 0.07 10.08 -4.27
CA GLY A 154 -1.14 10.79 -4.69
C GLY A 154 -2.16 11.01 -3.55
N ALA A 155 -2.92 12.11 -3.63
CA ALA A 155 -3.93 12.47 -2.63
C ALA A 155 -5.07 11.46 -2.44
N ASP A 156 -5.27 10.54 -3.39
CA ASP A 156 -6.19 9.41 -3.25
C ASP A 156 -5.78 8.42 -2.15
N LEU A 157 -4.52 8.46 -1.72
CA LEU A 157 -3.98 7.64 -0.64
C LEU A 157 -3.90 8.37 0.71
N ILE A 158 -4.51 9.56 0.83
CA ILE A 158 -4.62 10.26 2.12
C ILE A 158 -5.39 9.41 3.13
N GLU A 159 -6.56 8.86 2.73
CA GLU A 159 -7.42 8.09 3.62
C GLU A 159 -6.65 6.90 4.28
N PRO A 160 -5.97 6.00 3.56
CA PRO A 160 -5.25 4.90 4.21
C PRO A 160 -4.08 5.31 5.11
N THR A 161 -3.59 6.56 5.05
CA THR A 161 -2.40 7.01 5.82
C THR A 161 -2.55 6.82 7.32
N VAL A 162 -3.67 7.24 7.91
CA VAL A 162 -3.87 7.10 9.36
C VAL A 162 -3.86 5.64 9.82
N ARG A 163 -4.25 4.70 8.95
CA ARG A 163 -4.21 3.27 9.24
C ARG A 163 -2.78 2.74 9.22
N GLN A 164 -1.99 3.19 8.26
CA GLN A 164 -0.57 2.85 8.18
C GLN A 164 0.17 3.38 9.40
N ILE A 165 -0.02 4.65 9.77
CA ILE A 165 0.59 5.23 10.97
C ILE A 165 0.13 4.48 12.23
N SER A 166 -1.15 4.15 12.33
CA SER A 166 -1.64 3.33 13.45
C SER A 166 -0.92 1.97 13.50
N LEU A 167 -0.68 1.34 12.35
CA LEU A 167 0.04 0.07 12.28
C LEU A 167 1.52 0.21 12.68
N TYR A 168 2.21 1.26 12.23
CA TYR A 168 3.55 1.62 12.73
C TYR A 168 3.58 1.72 14.26
N GLN A 169 2.59 2.39 14.87
CA GLN A 169 2.49 2.51 16.32
C GLN A 169 2.27 1.17 17.03
N HIS A 170 1.53 0.23 16.41
CA HIS A 170 1.34 -1.11 16.99
C HIS A 170 2.60 -1.96 16.90
N PHE A 171 3.42 -1.77 15.87
CA PHE A 171 4.75 -2.37 15.79
C PHE A 171 5.81 -1.69 16.68
N GLY A 172 5.50 -0.53 17.25
CA GLY A 172 6.50 0.28 17.97
C GLY A 172 7.56 0.89 17.03
N TRP A 173 7.24 1.02 15.75
CA TRP A 173 8.13 1.59 14.74
C TRP A 173 7.86 3.09 14.55
N GLN A 174 8.90 3.82 14.16
CA GLN A 174 8.79 5.22 13.75
C GLN A 174 8.12 5.27 12.36
N ALA A 175 7.01 6.00 12.25
CA ALA A 175 6.39 6.27 10.96
C ALA A 175 7.21 7.33 10.17
N PRO A 176 7.26 7.23 8.83
CA PRO A 176 7.92 8.23 7.99
C PRO A 176 7.13 9.56 7.93
N ASP A 177 7.78 10.59 7.40
CA ASP A 177 7.09 11.81 6.97
C ASP A 177 6.20 11.51 5.75
N TYR A 178 5.11 12.28 5.58
CA TYR A 178 4.17 12.11 4.46
C TYR A 178 3.99 13.39 3.65
N LEU A 179 3.91 13.24 2.33
CA LEU A 179 3.55 14.31 1.40
C LEU A 179 2.58 13.78 0.33
N HIS A 180 1.39 14.36 0.26
CA HIS A 180 0.36 13.95 -0.70
C HIS A 180 0.19 14.94 -1.87
N LEU A 181 0.69 14.55 -3.04
CA LEU A 181 0.59 15.31 -4.28
C LEU A 181 -0.88 15.47 -4.73
N PRO A 182 -1.27 16.61 -5.33
CA PRO A 182 -2.57 16.78 -5.96
C PRO A 182 -2.87 15.68 -6.99
N LEU A 183 -4.16 15.35 -7.14
CA LEU A 183 -4.58 14.45 -8.21
C LEU A 183 -4.43 15.12 -9.57
N ALA A 184 -3.86 14.39 -10.52
CA ALA A 184 -3.92 14.80 -11.92
C ALA A 184 -5.35 14.59 -12.45
N LEU A 185 -5.94 15.63 -13.02
CA LEU A 185 -7.31 15.63 -13.54
C LEU A 185 -7.29 15.77 -15.07
N ASN A 186 -8.31 15.21 -15.74
CA ASN A 186 -8.55 15.44 -17.16
C ASN A 186 -9.28 16.79 -17.38
N GLY A 187 -9.56 17.13 -18.65
CA GLY A 187 -10.28 18.37 -19.00
C GLY A 187 -11.69 18.49 -18.40
N ASP A 188 -12.30 17.37 -18.01
CA ASP A 188 -13.63 17.31 -17.40
C ASP A 188 -13.58 17.33 -15.86
N GLY A 189 -12.39 17.48 -15.26
CA GLY A 189 -12.19 17.44 -13.81
C GLY A 189 -12.17 16.04 -13.20
N ASN A 190 -12.24 14.98 -14.02
CA ASN A 190 -12.16 13.60 -13.56
C ASN A 190 -10.70 13.21 -13.28
N LYS A 191 -10.47 12.41 -12.24
CA LYS A 191 -9.14 11.85 -11.92
C LYS A 191 -8.58 11.08 -13.12
N LEU A 192 -7.35 11.40 -13.56
CA LEU A 192 -6.63 10.56 -14.52
C LEU A 192 -6.36 9.20 -13.90
N SER A 193 -7.00 8.16 -14.44
CA SER A 193 -6.88 6.79 -13.97
C SER A 193 -7.14 5.80 -15.10
N LYS A 194 -6.74 4.54 -14.91
CA LYS A 194 -7.05 3.46 -15.87
C LYS A 194 -8.56 3.30 -16.10
N GLN A 195 -9.39 3.52 -15.07
CA GLN A 195 -10.86 3.48 -15.18
C GLN A 195 -11.40 4.63 -16.05
N ASN A 196 -10.72 5.78 -16.05
CA ASN A 196 -11.07 6.94 -16.87
C ASN A 196 -10.24 7.01 -18.16
N HIS A 197 -9.80 5.85 -18.67
CA HIS A 197 -9.08 5.70 -19.94
C HIS A 197 -7.83 6.58 -20.07
N ALA A 198 -7.11 6.82 -18.98
CA ALA A 198 -5.86 7.56 -19.03
C ALA A 198 -4.88 6.87 -20.01
N PRO A 199 -4.30 7.62 -20.97
CA PRO A 199 -3.38 7.05 -21.93
C PRO A 199 -2.13 6.52 -21.21
N ALA A 200 -1.57 5.43 -21.72
CA ALA A 200 -0.24 5.01 -21.31
C ALA A 200 0.79 6.10 -21.66
N LEU A 201 1.88 6.14 -20.90
CA LEU A 201 3.02 6.99 -21.27
C LEU A 201 3.46 6.65 -22.71
N PRO A 202 3.78 7.66 -23.53
CA PRO A 202 4.25 7.44 -24.89
C PRO A 202 5.35 6.38 -24.92
N LYS A 203 5.17 5.33 -25.74
CA LYS A 203 6.26 4.39 -26.02
C LYS A 203 7.34 5.18 -26.74
N ALA A 204 8.58 5.10 -26.27
CA ALA A 204 9.70 5.75 -26.93
C ALA A 204 9.72 5.37 -28.42
N ILE A 205 9.68 6.36 -29.31
CA ILE A 205 10.23 6.21 -30.65
C ILE A 205 11.73 6.01 -30.43
N ARG A 206 12.30 4.89 -30.90
CA ARG A 206 13.76 4.67 -30.86
C ARG A 206 14.44 5.96 -31.31
N ALA A 207 15.27 6.55 -30.45
CA ALA A 207 16.19 7.58 -30.91
C ALA A 207 16.95 7.01 -32.12
N PRO A 208 16.99 7.70 -33.27
CA PRO A 208 17.77 7.21 -34.40
C PRO A 208 19.19 6.98 -33.91
N LYS A 209 19.72 5.77 -34.16
CA LYS A 209 21.13 5.48 -33.92
C LYS A 209 21.91 6.63 -34.54
N SER A 210 22.68 7.36 -33.73
CA SER A 210 23.66 8.29 -34.26
C SER A 210 24.57 7.48 -35.18
N SER A 211 24.37 7.62 -36.49
CA SER A 211 25.31 7.11 -37.48
C SER A 211 26.62 7.81 -37.18
N GLY A 212 27.60 7.03 -36.74
CA GLY A 212 28.96 7.50 -36.58
C GLY A 212 29.39 8.14 -37.88
N ARG A 213 29.55 9.47 -37.88
CA ARG A 213 30.36 10.14 -38.89
C ARG A 213 31.79 9.70 -38.61
N SER A 214 32.26 8.70 -39.35
CA SER A 214 33.69 8.51 -39.56
C SER A 214 34.17 9.74 -40.29
N ALA A 215 35.04 10.51 -39.63
CA ALA A 215 35.82 11.53 -40.29
C ALA A 215 36.83 10.84 -41.23
N PHE A 216 36.76 11.19 -42.50
CA PHE A 216 37.91 11.40 -43.37
C PHE A 216 37.64 12.69 -44.14
#